data_AF-A0A349N5L1-F1
#
_entry.id   AF-A0A349N5L1-F1
#
_cell.length_a   1.000
_cell.length_b   1.000
_cell.length_c   1.000
_cell.angle_alpha   90.00
_cell.angle_beta   90.00
_cell.angle_gamma   90.00
#
_symmetry.space_group_name_H-M   'P 1'
#
loop_
_entity.id
_entity.type
_entity.pdbx_description
1 polymer ?
#
loop_
_entity_poly.entity_id
_entity_poly.type
_entity_poly.pdbx_seq_one_letter_code
_entity_poly.pdbx_strand_id
1 'polypeptide(L)' 'MVTIAQALARGNSGTVSVDETALSLRFEAELLLMNALGCNRASLLTWPEREIDPAALASFEQALNRRLAGEPIA' A
#
# COMPACT_ATOMS: atom_id res chain seq x y z
N MET A 1 15.08 5.55 3.73
CA MET A 1 13.90 5.87 4.55
C MET A 1 12.74 6.07 3.58
N VAL A 2 11.61 5.37 3.77
CA VAL A 2 10.49 5.36 2.80
C VAL A 2 9.28 5.97 3.48
N THR A 3 8.59 6.90 2.80
CA THR A 3 7.37 7.53 3.32
C THR A 3 6.11 6.81 2.87
N ILE A 4 5.00 7.07 3.55
CA ILE A 4 3.67 6.56 3.21
C ILE A 4 3.31 6.83 1.74
N ALA A 5 3.47 8.07 1.28
CA ALA A 5 3.21 8.43 -0.12
C ALA A 5 4.11 7.65 -1.09
N GLN A 6 5.37 7.45 -0.73
CA GLN A 6 6.34 6.76 -1.58
C GLN A 6 6.05 5.26 -1.68
N ALA A 7 5.59 4.62 -0.61
CA ALA A 7 5.16 3.22 -0.63
C ALA A 7 3.90 3.02 -1.52
N LEU A 8 2.90 3.91 -1.40
CA LEU A 8 1.69 3.88 -2.23
C LEU A 8 2.01 4.14 -3.72
N ALA A 9 2.94 5.04 -4.01
CA ALA A 9 3.38 5.30 -5.39
C ALA A 9 4.04 4.06 -6.02
N ARG A 10 4.87 3.33 -5.26
CA ARG A 10 5.52 2.09 -5.72
C ARG A 10 4.53 0.99 -6.07
N GLY A 11 3.50 0.80 -5.23
CA GLY A 11 2.47 -0.21 -5.46
C GLY A 11 1.65 0.02 -6.74
N ASN A 12 1.40 1.27 -7.11
CA ASN A 12 0.62 1.63 -8.30
C ASN A 12 1.45 1.73 -9.59
N SER A 13 2.78 1.75 -9.49
CA SER A 13 3.65 1.93 -10.66
C SER A 13 3.61 0.74 -11.63
N GLY A 14 3.16 -0.43 -11.17
CA GLY A 14 3.01 -1.63 -12.00
C GLY A 14 1.73 -1.68 -12.85
N THR A 15 0.74 -0.82 -12.57
CA THR A 15 -0.53 -0.82 -13.30
C THR A 15 -0.52 0.26 -14.38
N VAL A 16 -0.22 -0.14 -15.61
CA VAL A 16 -0.28 0.77 -16.79
C VAL A 16 -1.73 1.02 -17.24
N SER A 17 -2.70 0.23 -16.77
CA SER A 17 -4.11 0.35 -17.15
C SER A 17 -4.94 1.13 -16.13
N VAL A 18 -5.74 2.10 -16.59
CA VAL A 18 -6.69 2.88 -15.79
C VAL A 18 -8.04 2.16 -15.70
N ASP A 19 -8.01 0.92 -15.24
CA ASP A 19 -9.19 0.04 -15.17
C ASP A 19 -9.72 -0.08 -13.71
N GLU A 20 -10.88 -0.71 -13.49
CA GLU A 20 -11.45 -0.98 -12.15
C GLU A 20 -10.47 -1.74 -11.24
N THR A 21 -9.58 -2.53 -11.85
CA THR A 21 -8.50 -3.22 -11.15
C THR A 21 -7.48 -2.27 -10.53
N ALA A 22 -7.17 -1.15 -11.18
CA ALA A 22 -6.21 -0.16 -10.66
C ALA A 22 -6.78 0.65 -9.50
N LEU A 23 -8.09 0.95 -9.54
CA LEU A 23 -8.81 1.56 -8.41
C LEU A 23 -8.82 0.62 -7.20
N SER A 24 -9.04 -0.68 -7.44
CA SER A 24 -9.00 -1.72 -6.40
C SER A 24 -7.60 -1.84 -5.79
N LEU A 25 -6.54 -1.87 -6.60
CA LEU A 25 -5.15 -1.93 -6.14
C LEU A 25 -4.74 -0.73 -5.27
N ARG A 26 -5.19 0.49 -5.61
CA ARG A 26 -4.99 1.66 -4.74
C ARG A 26 -5.62 1.46 -3.37
N PHE A 27 -6.88 1.07 -3.36
CA PHE A 27 -7.63 0.87 -2.13
C PHE A 27 -7.05 -0.26 -1.28
N GLU A 28 -6.64 -1.35 -1.91
CA GLU A 28 -5.94 -2.47 -1.27
C GLU A 28 -4.59 -2.04 -0.72
N ALA A 29 -3.80 -1.26 -1.47
CA ALA A 29 -2.53 -0.73 -0.99
C ALA A 29 -2.71 0.16 0.24
N GLU A 30 -3.74 1.02 0.26
CA GLU A 30 -4.11 1.80 1.44
C GLU A 30 -4.48 0.88 2.62
N LEU A 31 -5.26 -0.18 2.38
CA LEU A 31 -5.68 -1.14 3.40
C LEU A 31 -4.51 -1.92 4.00
N LEU A 32 -3.60 -2.40 3.15
CA LEU A 32 -2.39 -3.10 3.58
C LEU A 32 -1.50 -2.19 4.42
N LEU A 33 -1.38 -0.91 4.04
CA LEU A 33 -0.58 0.05 4.77
C LEU A 33 -1.22 0.43 6.11
N MET A 34 -2.55 0.59 6.14
CA MET A 34 -3.33 0.75 7.38
C MET A 34 -3.10 -0.40 8.34
N ASN A 35 -3.14 -1.64 7.84
CA ASN A 35 -2.90 -2.84 8.64
C ASN A 35 -1.46 -2.92 9.15
N ALA A 36 -0.47 -2.61 8.31
CA ALA A 36 0.95 -2.64 8.68
C ALA A 36 1.31 -1.55 9.72
N LEU A 37 0.69 -0.37 9.64
CA LEU A 37 0.93 0.76 10.55
C LEU A 37 -0.03 0.77 11.75
N GLY A 38 -1.05 -0.09 11.78
CA GLY A 38 -2.11 -0.06 12.79
C GLY A 38 -2.89 1.26 12.82
N CYS A 39 -3.03 1.93 11.67
CA CYS A 39 -3.61 3.26 11.56
C CYS A 39 -4.84 3.24 10.63
N ASN A 40 -5.67 4.29 10.68
CA ASN A 40 -6.83 4.43 9.81
C ASN A 40 -6.52 5.30 8.57
N ARG A 41 -7.41 5.29 7.58
CA ARG A 41 -7.25 5.99 6.30
C ARG A 41 -7.05 7.48 6.48
N ALA A 42 -7.80 8.07 7.41
CA ALA A 42 -7.65 9.47 7.77
C ALA A 42 -6.20 9.78 8.19
N SER A 43 -5.57 8.92 9.00
CA SER A 43 -4.19 9.11 9.45
C SER A 43 -3.18 9.02 8.30
N LEU A 44 -3.39 8.12 7.34
CA LEU A 44 -2.57 8.03 6.12
C LEU A 44 -2.65 9.31 5.28
N LEU A 45 -3.85 9.85 5.10
CA LEU A 45 -4.10 11.05 4.31
C LEU A 45 -3.64 12.32 5.02
N THR A 46 -3.72 12.37 6.34
CA THR A 46 -3.26 13.52 7.13
C THR A 46 -1.73 13.57 7.23
N TRP A 47 -1.04 12.42 7.21
CA TRP A 47 0.43 12.35 7.38
C TRP A 47 1.14 11.53 6.28
N PRO A 48 1.00 11.87 4.99
CA PRO A 48 1.57 11.10 3.88
C PRO A 48 3.11 11.13 3.84
N GLU A 49 3.70 12.13 4.50
CA GLU A 49 5.14 12.36 4.61
C GLU A 49 5.78 11.52 5.71
N ARG A 50 4.96 10.89 6.57
CA ARG A 50 5.44 10.09 7.70
C ARG A 50 6.26 8.92 7.19
N GLU A 51 7.40 8.72 7.83
CA GLU A 51 8.26 7.59 7.55
C GLU A 51 7.63 6.29 8.05
N ILE A 52 7.74 5.25 7.22
CA ILE A 52 7.28 3.90 7.55
C ILE A 52 8.43 3.17 8.23
N ASP A 53 8.12 2.51 9.35
CA ASP A 53 9.07 1.62 10.01
C ASP A 53 9.48 0.48 9.07
N PRO A 54 10.77 0.11 8.99
CA PRO A 54 11.22 -0.96 8.10
C PRO A 54 10.49 -2.30 8.32
N ALA A 55 10.04 -2.62 9.53
CA ALA A 55 9.24 -3.82 9.78
C ALA A 55 7.85 -3.72 9.14
N ALA A 56 7.19 -2.57 9.28
CA ALA A 56 5.88 -2.31 8.66
C ALA A 56 5.98 -2.28 7.12
N LEU A 57 7.07 -1.70 6.59
CA LEU A 57 7.35 -1.70 5.15
C LEU A 57 7.50 -3.13 4.62
N ALA A 58 8.25 -3.98 5.31
CA ALA A 58 8.43 -5.38 4.92
C ALA A 58 7.10 -6.17 4.92
N SER A 59 6.22 -5.94 5.90
CA SER A 59 4.87 -6.53 5.91
C SER A 59 4.01 -6.04 4.75
N PHE A 60 4.06 -4.74 4.44
CA PHE A 60 3.36 -4.17 3.28
C PHE A 60 3.88 -4.76 1.97
N GLU A 61 5.19 -4.82 1.77
CA GLU A 61 5.82 -5.36 0.55
C GLU A 61 5.54 -6.86 0.38
N GLN A 62 5.50 -7.65 1.46
CA GLN A 62 5.09 -9.05 1.39
C GLN A 62 3.63 -9.20 0.95
N ALA A 63 2.72 -8.43 1.54
CA ALA A 63 1.31 -8.51 1.18
C ALA A 63 1.06 -8.02 -0.26
N LEU A 64 1.76 -6.96 -0.69
CA LEU A 64 1.72 -6.47 -2.06
C LEU A 64 2.26 -7.51 -3.06
N ASN A 65 3.36 -8.18 -2.74
CA ASN A 65 3.88 -9.27 -3.59
C ASN A 65 2.89 -10.42 -3.72
N ARG A 66 2.20 -10.83 -2.64
CA ARG A 66 1.14 -11.84 -2.71
C ARG A 66 -0.01 -11.40 -3.64
N ARG A 67 -0.36 -10.11 -3.60
CA ARG A 67 -1.38 -9.55 -4.48
C ARG A 67 -0.95 -9.53 -5.95
N LEU A 68 0.30 -9.14 -6.23
CA LEU A 68 0.88 -9.19 -7.58
C LEU A 68 1.01 -10.63 -8.10
N ALA A 69 1.20 -11.60 -7.20
CA ALA A 69 1.20 -13.02 -7.52
C ALA A 69 -0.20 -13.60 -7.80
N GLY A 70 -1.27 -12.81 -7.61
CA GLY A 70 -2.65 -13.23 -7.90
C GLY A 70 -3.39 -13.90 -6.74
N GLU A 71 -2.82 -13.93 -5.53
CA GLU A 71 -3.56 -14.36 -4.33
C GLU A 71 -4.54 -13.25 -3.89
N PRO A 72 -5.81 -13.59 -3.61
CA PRO A 72 -6.77 -12.64 -3.06
C PRO A 72 -6.36 -12.22 -1.66
N ILE A 73 -6.50 -10.92 -1.36
CA ILE A 73 -6.41 -10.42 0.02
C ILE A 73 -7.68 -10.89 0.73
N ALA A 74 -7.52 -11.92 1.57
CA ALA A 74 -8.60 -12.49 2.38
C ALA A 74 -8.94 -11.58 3.57
#